data_AF-A0A9D8TEY3-F1
#
_entry.id   AF-A0A9D8TEY3-F1
#
_cell.length_a   1.000
_cell.length_b   1.000
_cell.length_c   1.000
_cell.angle_alpha   90.00
_cell.angle_beta   90.00
_cell.angle_gamma   90.00
#
_symmetry.space_group_name_H-M   'P 1'
#
loop_
_entity.id
_entity.type
_entity.pdbx_description
1 polymer ?
#
loop_
_entity_poly.entity_id
_entity_poly.type
_entity_poly.pdbx_seq_one_letter_code
_entity_poly.pdbx_strand_id
1 'polypeptide(L)'
;MPSKAEIVCGAEQCERYFPLLKDKHFALVVNQTSRIGEKHLVDSLCAAGLRPDFIFALEHGFRGQADAGAKIVDGKDSRSGLDIVSLYGKNKKPSPEHLQKLDYVVFDIQDVGCRFYTYLSSLHYIMEACAENKVKLLLLDRPNPNDFVDGPLLESDCRSFVGMHPIPVLHGCTLGEIARMINGEKWIGDSCALHIIEVKNWQHGQSYSLPVKPSPNLPNDRAIRLYPSLCLFEGSIVSVGRGTTDAFQMLGLPDSSYGQFSFTPRSLPGFDTRPMYQDQPCYGLDLRQDSVTQGFSLKYLIYFLERTPHKASFFSRAAFFDLLAGNHRLREQLLQGLSEEEIRRSWEADLQDYRAKRSLYLLYK
;
A
#
# COMPACT_ATOMS: atom_id res chain seq x y z
N MET A 1 22.65 -21.25 -15.91
CA MET A 1 21.98 -19.95 -16.13
C MET A 1 22.87 -18.89 -15.51
N PRO A 2 23.11 -17.74 -16.15
CA PRO A 2 23.82 -16.65 -15.48
C PRO A 2 23.06 -16.30 -14.19
N SER A 3 23.79 -16.17 -13.09
CA SER A 3 23.26 -15.64 -11.83
C SER A 3 22.46 -14.37 -12.14
N LYS A 4 21.15 -14.33 -11.86
CA LYS A 4 20.40 -13.08 -11.94
C LYS A 4 21.11 -12.06 -11.07
N ALA A 5 21.42 -10.89 -11.63
CA ALA A 5 22.00 -9.80 -10.87
C ALA A 5 21.06 -9.44 -9.72
N GLU A 6 21.61 -9.15 -8.55
CA GLU A 6 20.85 -8.79 -7.36
C GLU A 6 20.09 -7.48 -7.60
N ILE A 7 18.81 -7.43 -7.20
CA ILE A 7 18.00 -6.22 -7.24
C ILE A 7 18.56 -5.23 -6.22
N VAL A 8 18.81 -3.99 -6.62
CA VAL A 8 19.31 -2.94 -5.72
C VAL A 8 18.30 -1.80 -5.67
N CYS A 9 17.68 -1.58 -4.51
CA CYS A 9 16.68 -0.54 -4.30
C CYS A 9 17.29 0.87 -4.42
N GLY A 10 16.44 1.89 -4.58
CA GLY A 10 16.89 3.28 -4.64
C GLY A 10 17.69 3.71 -3.41
N ALA A 11 17.27 3.28 -2.22
CA ALA A 11 17.95 3.59 -0.95
C ALA A 11 19.36 2.99 -0.82
N GLU A 12 19.66 1.91 -1.54
CA GLU A 12 20.97 1.25 -1.46
C GLU A 12 22.03 1.94 -2.34
N GLN A 13 21.61 2.82 -3.26
CA GLN A 13 22.49 3.54 -4.18
C GLN A 13 22.94 4.88 -3.59
N CYS A 14 23.57 4.83 -2.42
CA CYS A 14 23.98 6.00 -1.62
C CYS A 14 24.79 7.01 -2.45
N GLU A 15 25.64 6.53 -3.37
CA GLU A 15 26.48 7.35 -4.24
C GLU A 15 25.67 8.30 -5.14
N ARG A 16 24.42 7.96 -5.44
CA ARG A 16 23.56 8.74 -6.35
C ARG A 16 22.85 9.89 -5.66
N TYR A 17 22.64 9.82 -4.34
CA TYR A 17 21.79 10.79 -3.64
C TYR A 17 22.40 11.41 -2.38
N PHE A 18 23.39 10.79 -1.74
CA PHE A 18 24.10 11.43 -0.63
C PHE A 18 24.71 12.78 -1.02
N PRO A 19 25.36 12.92 -2.21
CA PRO A 19 25.87 14.21 -2.65
C PRO A 19 24.77 15.27 -2.86
N LEU A 20 23.54 14.85 -3.19
CA LEU A 20 22.40 15.77 -3.40
C LEU A 20 21.89 16.38 -2.08
N LEU A 21 22.07 15.66 -0.97
CA LEU A 21 21.60 16.05 0.37
C LEU A 21 22.67 16.77 1.20
N LYS A 22 23.92 16.81 0.72
CA LYS A 22 25.01 17.48 1.42
C LYS A 22 24.74 18.99 1.49
N ASP A 23 24.88 19.55 2.68
CA ASP A 23 24.64 20.97 2.97
C ASP A 23 23.23 21.43 2.56
N LYS A 24 22.24 20.52 2.66
CA LYS A 24 20.82 20.77 2.38
C LYS A 24 19.94 20.55 3.60
N HIS A 25 18.85 21.29 3.65
CA HIS A 25 17.76 21.05 4.58
C HIS A 25 16.79 20.03 3.98
N PHE A 26 16.55 18.94 4.68
CA PHE A 26 15.65 17.91 4.19
C PHE A 26 14.92 17.15 5.29
N ALA A 27 13.71 16.70 4.96
CA ALA A 27 12.90 15.83 5.82
C ALA A 27 12.77 14.44 5.19
N LEU A 28 12.49 13.43 6.01
CA LEU A 28 12.30 12.04 5.57
C LEU A 28 10.84 11.60 5.74
N VAL A 29 10.26 10.99 4.71
CA VAL A 29 9.01 10.22 4.78
C VAL A 29 9.40 8.75 4.69
N VAL A 30 9.41 8.08 5.85
CA VAL A 30 9.97 6.73 6.02
C VAL A 30 9.11 5.90 6.95
N ASN A 31 9.25 4.57 6.84
CA ASN A 31 8.73 3.63 7.81
C ASN A 31 9.73 2.49 8.09
N GLN A 32 9.31 1.43 8.77
CA GLN A 32 10.20 0.32 9.13
C GLN A 32 10.81 -0.42 7.92
N THR A 33 10.25 -0.23 6.73
CA THR A 33 10.72 -0.82 5.47
C THR A 33 11.87 -0.03 4.84
N SER A 34 12.10 1.20 5.30
CA SER A 34 13.10 2.14 4.79
C SER A 34 14.51 1.73 5.23
N ARG A 35 15.03 0.64 4.65
CA ARG A 35 16.32 0.04 5.01
C ARG A 35 17.33 0.05 3.88
N ILE A 36 18.60 0.08 4.27
CA ILE A 36 19.81 -0.14 3.48
C ILE A 36 20.51 -1.35 4.11
N GLY A 37 20.36 -2.52 3.49
CA GLY A 37 20.65 -3.80 4.15
C GLY A 37 19.96 -3.89 5.52
N GLU A 38 20.73 -4.13 6.57
CA GLU A 38 20.19 -4.26 7.93
C GLU A 38 20.00 -2.92 8.67
N LYS A 39 20.41 -1.78 8.11
CA LYS A 39 20.29 -0.48 8.79
C LYS A 39 19.10 0.30 8.26
N HIS A 40 18.44 1.04 9.14
CA HIS A 40 17.41 1.99 8.71
C HIS A 40 18.06 3.17 7.95
N LEU A 41 17.35 3.75 6.97
CA LEU A 41 17.83 4.86 6.16
C LEU A 41 18.25 6.07 7.02
N VAL A 42 17.42 6.43 8.01
CA VAL A 42 17.71 7.49 9.01
C VAL A 42 19.09 7.28 9.65
N ASP A 43 19.38 6.06 10.11
CA ASP A 43 20.62 5.79 10.83
C ASP A 43 21.83 5.84 9.89
N SER A 44 21.64 5.42 8.64
CA SER A 44 22.68 5.43 7.61
C SER A 44 23.03 6.84 7.16
N LEU A 45 22.02 7.71 6.99
CA LEU A 45 22.20 9.12 6.68
C LEU A 45 22.91 9.87 7.82
N CYS A 46 22.45 9.69 9.06
CA CYS A 46 23.08 10.29 10.24
C CYS A 46 24.54 9.84 10.40
N ALA A 47 24.83 8.55 10.19
CA ALA A 47 26.20 8.02 10.26
C ALA A 47 27.12 8.59 9.16
N ALA A 48 26.55 8.99 8.01
CA ALA A 48 27.27 9.67 6.94
C ALA A 48 27.40 11.19 7.14
N GLY A 49 26.95 11.73 8.29
CA GLY A 49 26.95 13.17 8.57
C GLY A 49 25.83 13.94 7.85
N LEU A 50 24.90 13.25 7.20
CA LEU A 50 23.73 13.84 6.52
C LEU A 50 22.54 13.79 7.47
N ARG A 51 22.43 14.77 8.36
CA ARG A 51 21.37 14.79 9.36
C ARG A 51 20.09 15.42 8.78
N PRO A 52 18.95 14.70 8.73
CA PRO A 52 17.67 15.32 8.40
C PRO A 52 17.25 16.36 9.43
N ASP A 53 16.37 17.28 9.05
CA ASP A 53 15.79 18.23 10.00
C ASP A 53 14.78 17.51 10.91
N PHE A 54 13.88 16.71 10.33
CA PHE A 54 12.88 15.90 11.04
C PHE A 54 12.33 14.76 10.15
N ILE A 55 11.48 13.93 10.74
CA ILE A 55 10.87 12.75 10.10
C ILE A 55 9.35 12.91 10.05
N PHE A 56 8.75 12.69 8.89
CA PHE A 56 7.32 12.45 8.75
C PHE A 56 7.01 10.95 8.93
N ALA A 57 6.22 10.62 9.94
CA ALA A 57 5.76 9.25 10.19
C ALA A 57 4.30 9.06 9.71
N LEU A 58 4.00 7.91 9.08
CA LEU A 58 2.66 7.59 8.55
C LEU A 58 1.78 6.86 9.59
N GLU A 59 1.20 5.69 9.30
CA GLU A 59 0.18 5.05 10.16
C GLU A 59 0.74 4.15 11.29
N HIS A 60 1.93 3.56 11.12
CA HIS A 60 2.49 2.53 12.03
C HIS A 60 3.75 2.96 12.78
N GLY A 61 3.98 4.28 12.86
CA GLY A 61 5.28 4.83 13.22
C GLY A 61 6.28 4.58 12.10
N PHE A 62 7.55 4.84 12.37
CA PHE A 62 8.60 4.55 11.40
C PHE A 62 9.63 3.50 11.83
N ARG A 63 9.66 3.11 13.10
CA ARG A 63 10.52 2.02 13.61
C ARG A 63 9.80 0.67 13.74
N GLY A 64 8.50 0.60 13.42
CA GLY A 64 7.70 -0.64 13.47
C GLY A 64 7.41 -1.16 14.88
N GLN A 65 7.51 -0.29 15.90
CA GLN A 65 7.28 -0.62 17.31
C GLN A 65 5.91 -0.14 17.85
N ALA A 66 5.14 0.61 17.05
CA ALA A 66 3.81 1.07 17.44
C ALA A 66 2.74 0.04 17.07
N ASP A 67 1.72 -0.14 17.91
CA ASP A 67 0.57 -1.01 17.62
C ASP A 67 -0.19 -0.55 16.36
N ALA A 68 -0.81 -1.48 15.64
CA ALA A 68 -1.63 -1.15 14.48
C ALA A 68 -2.81 -0.24 14.89
N GLY A 69 -2.85 0.99 14.37
CA GLY A 69 -3.89 1.97 14.70
C GLY A 69 -3.64 2.78 15.98
N ALA A 70 -2.49 2.62 16.65
CA ALA A 70 -2.09 3.54 17.71
C ALA A 70 -1.81 4.93 17.11
N LYS A 71 -2.34 5.98 17.75
CA LYS A 71 -2.00 7.36 17.38
C LYS A 71 -0.51 7.56 17.60
N ILE A 72 0.24 7.81 16.53
CA ILE A 72 1.60 8.31 16.64
C ILE A 72 1.47 9.77 17.07
N VAL A 73 1.92 10.04 18.29
CA VAL A 73 2.03 11.40 18.80
C VAL A 73 3.35 11.97 18.28
N ASP A 74 3.35 13.26 17.95
CA ASP A 74 4.58 13.99 17.68
C ASP A 74 5.57 13.75 18.83
N GLY A 75 6.85 13.61 18.49
CA GLY A 75 7.83 13.16 19.46
C GLY A 75 9.25 13.21 18.92
N LYS A 76 10.14 12.48 19.59
CA LYS A 76 11.53 12.35 19.18
C LYS A 76 11.88 10.89 18.97
N ASP A 77 12.63 10.59 17.91
CA ASP A 77 13.23 9.28 17.74
C ASP A 77 14.28 9.07 18.84
N SER A 78 14.09 8.05 19.67
CA SER A 78 14.97 7.80 20.82
C SER A 78 16.41 7.49 20.42
N ARG A 79 16.63 7.01 19.18
CA ARG A 79 17.96 6.66 18.66
C ARG A 79 18.70 7.85 18.06
N SER A 80 18.06 8.62 17.18
CA SER A 80 18.69 9.74 16.46
C SER A 80 18.45 11.11 17.10
N GLY A 81 17.48 11.23 18.01
CA GLY A 81 17.04 12.49 18.59
C GLY A 81 16.31 13.41 17.61
N LEU A 82 15.97 12.92 16.39
CA LEU A 82 15.21 13.66 15.38
C LEU A 82 13.76 13.85 15.82
N ASP A 83 13.21 15.02 15.51
CA ASP A 83 11.79 15.28 15.71
C ASP A 83 10.96 14.44 14.72
N ILE A 84 9.80 13.99 15.19
CA ILE A 84 8.83 13.19 14.44
C ILE A 84 7.54 13.99 14.32
N VAL A 85 7.09 14.17 13.08
CA VAL A 85 5.82 14.79 12.72
C VAL A 85 4.89 13.71 12.20
N SER A 86 3.72 13.55 12.83
CA SER A 86 2.73 12.55 12.45
C SER A 86 1.88 13.02 11.26
N LEU A 87 1.91 12.26 10.16
CA LEU A 87 1.04 12.44 8.98
C LEU A 87 -0.06 11.36 8.96
N TYR A 88 -0.80 11.25 10.07
CA TYR A 88 -1.92 10.33 10.20
C TYR A 88 -3.21 10.97 10.73
N GLY A 89 -4.35 10.30 10.50
CA GLY A 89 -5.66 10.72 10.98
C GLY A 89 -6.17 11.98 10.28
N LYS A 90 -6.26 13.09 11.02
CA LYS A 90 -6.72 14.39 10.49
C LYS A 90 -5.63 15.13 9.70
N ASN A 91 -4.35 14.85 9.99
CA ASN A 91 -3.22 15.48 9.33
C ASN A 91 -2.57 14.46 8.39
N LYS A 92 -2.89 14.48 7.10
CA LYS A 92 -2.31 13.53 6.10
C LYS A 92 -1.33 14.18 5.13
N LYS A 93 -1.23 15.51 5.18
CA LYS A 93 -0.42 16.35 4.30
C LYS A 93 0.48 17.23 5.18
N PRO A 94 1.78 17.36 4.87
CA PRO A 94 2.64 18.36 5.52
C PRO A 94 2.04 19.75 5.42
N SER A 95 2.12 20.53 6.50
CA SER A 95 1.74 21.94 6.44
C SER A 95 2.84 22.75 5.73
N PRO A 96 2.51 23.93 5.18
CA PRO A 96 3.51 24.84 4.60
C PRO A 96 4.66 25.17 5.56
N GLU A 97 4.38 25.26 6.87
CA GLU A 97 5.38 25.55 7.90
C GLU A 97 6.40 24.41 8.02
N HIS A 98 5.97 23.15 7.91
CA HIS A 98 6.90 22.01 7.89
C HIS A 98 7.82 22.05 6.67
N LEU A 99 7.33 22.54 5.53
CA LEU A 99 8.10 22.58 4.29
C LEU A 99 8.96 23.83 4.17
N GLN A 100 8.81 24.80 5.08
CA GLN A 100 9.57 26.02 5.07
C GLN A 100 11.06 25.73 5.23
N LYS A 101 11.88 26.28 4.32
CA LYS A 101 13.35 26.13 4.27
C LYS A 101 13.87 24.75 3.87
N LEU A 102 13.01 23.75 3.63
CA LEU A 102 13.46 22.48 3.09
C LEU A 102 13.86 22.63 1.62
N ASP A 103 15.02 22.08 1.26
CA ASP A 103 15.41 21.87 -0.12
C ASP A 103 14.76 20.59 -0.68
N TYR A 104 14.68 19.54 0.15
CA TYR A 104 14.16 18.23 -0.22
C TYR A 104 13.19 17.64 0.81
N VAL A 105 12.19 16.92 0.31
CA VAL A 105 11.58 15.81 1.05
C VAL A 105 12.08 14.52 0.42
N VAL A 106 12.59 13.59 1.22
CA VAL A 106 13.01 12.27 0.75
C VAL A 106 11.93 11.26 1.08
N PHE A 107 11.41 10.56 0.08
CA PHE A 107 10.39 9.53 0.25
C PHE A 107 11.00 8.15 -0.02
N ASP A 108 10.95 7.27 0.99
CA ASP A 108 11.45 5.89 0.88
C ASP A 108 10.54 4.97 1.67
N ILE A 109 9.58 4.32 1.01
CA ILE A 109 8.65 3.38 1.65
C ILE A 109 8.35 2.24 0.69
N GLN A 110 8.36 1.00 1.19
CA GLN A 110 7.94 -0.16 0.44
C GLN A 110 6.40 -0.25 0.38
N ASP A 111 5.86 -0.16 -0.83
CA ASP A 111 4.44 -0.41 -1.13
C ASP A 111 4.19 -1.89 -1.47
N VAL A 112 2.93 -2.26 -1.71
CA VAL A 112 2.50 -3.62 -2.05
C VAL A 112 1.78 -3.72 -3.39
N GLY A 113 1.72 -2.65 -4.18
CA GLY A 113 1.18 -2.66 -5.54
C GLY A 113 -0.35 -2.63 -5.62
N CYS A 114 -1.01 -2.14 -4.57
CA CYS A 114 -2.46 -2.17 -4.46
C CYS A 114 -3.02 -0.79 -4.13
N ARG A 115 -4.03 -0.34 -4.88
CA ARG A 115 -4.56 1.04 -4.82
C ARG A 115 -5.01 1.48 -3.42
N PHE A 116 -5.60 0.58 -2.66
CA PHE A 116 -6.08 0.85 -1.30
C PHE A 116 -5.04 0.65 -0.20
N TYR A 117 -3.78 0.37 -0.58
CA TYR A 117 -2.66 0.49 0.34
C TYR A 117 -2.21 1.95 0.40
N THR A 118 -2.37 2.57 1.57
CA THR A 118 -2.46 4.03 1.69
C THR A 118 -1.15 4.79 1.56
N TYR A 119 0.00 4.11 1.43
CA TYR A 119 1.29 4.78 1.19
C TYR A 119 1.33 5.49 -0.17
N LEU A 120 0.63 4.96 -1.18
CA LEU A 120 0.40 5.68 -2.42
C LEU A 120 -0.37 6.99 -2.21
N SER A 121 -1.39 6.98 -1.34
CA SER A 121 -2.17 8.19 -1.02
C SER A 121 -1.36 9.18 -0.18
N SER A 122 -0.48 8.71 0.70
CA SER A 122 0.51 9.54 1.38
C SER A 122 1.48 10.19 0.39
N LEU A 123 2.00 9.43 -0.59
CA LEU A 123 2.87 9.97 -1.64
C LEU A 123 2.18 11.10 -2.41
N HIS A 124 0.91 10.96 -2.76
CA HIS A 124 0.14 12.03 -3.42
C HIS A 124 0.15 13.33 -2.58
N TYR A 125 -0.17 13.27 -1.29
CA TYR A 125 -0.17 14.46 -0.45
C TYR A 125 1.23 15.05 -0.25
N ILE A 126 2.27 14.22 -0.17
CA ILE A 126 3.66 14.69 -0.14
C ILE A 126 4.01 15.44 -1.43
N MET A 127 3.68 14.87 -2.58
CA MET A 127 3.92 15.49 -3.88
C MET A 127 3.17 16.82 -4.02
N GLU A 128 1.89 16.85 -3.64
CA GLU A 128 1.05 18.05 -3.66
C GLU A 128 1.66 19.15 -2.77
N ALA A 129 2.02 18.83 -1.53
CA ALA A 129 2.62 19.79 -0.61
C ALA A 129 3.98 20.29 -1.12
N CYS A 130 4.81 19.41 -1.69
CA CYS A 130 6.09 19.78 -2.29
C CYS A 130 5.91 20.71 -3.49
N ALA A 131 4.91 20.45 -4.36
CA ALA A 131 4.60 21.30 -5.51
C ALA A 131 4.18 22.71 -5.08
N GLU A 132 3.24 22.81 -4.14
CA GLU A 132 2.73 24.09 -3.61
C GLU A 132 3.83 24.93 -2.94
N ASN A 133 4.80 24.28 -2.28
CA ASN A 133 5.84 24.94 -1.51
C ASN A 133 7.20 25.00 -2.21
N LYS A 134 7.27 24.57 -3.49
CA LYS A 134 8.50 24.57 -4.31
C LYS A 134 9.66 23.79 -3.69
N VAL A 135 9.35 22.74 -2.94
CA VAL A 135 10.33 21.79 -2.37
C VAL A 135 10.51 20.64 -3.34
N LYS A 136 11.74 20.15 -3.50
CA LYS A 136 12.00 18.99 -4.38
C LYS A 136 11.62 17.70 -3.66
N LEU A 137 11.06 16.75 -4.40
CA LEU A 137 10.84 15.39 -3.89
C LEU A 137 11.92 14.46 -4.42
N LEU A 138 12.70 13.87 -3.52
CA LEU A 138 13.63 12.78 -3.83
C LEU A 138 12.98 11.45 -3.47
N LEU A 139 12.57 10.66 -4.46
CA LEU A 139 11.94 9.36 -4.26
C LEU A 139 12.98 8.25 -4.45
N LEU A 140 13.19 7.45 -3.41
CA LEU A 140 14.05 6.27 -3.45
C LEU A 140 13.19 5.07 -3.83
N ASP A 141 13.23 4.68 -5.10
CA ASP A 141 12.22 3.76 -5.63
C ASP A 141 12.46 2.32 -5.15
N ARG A 142 11.37 1.54 -5.09
CA ARG A 142 11.37 0.15 -4.64
C ARG A 142 10.51 -0.72 -5.57
N PRO A 143 10.85 -2.01 -5.75
CA PRO A 143 10.05 -2.91 -6.58
C PRO A 143 8.60 -3.03 -6.11
N ASN A 144 7.69 -3.23 -7.07
CA ASN A 144 6.30 -3.59 -6.79
C ASN A 144 6.16 -5.13 -6.66
N PRO A 145 5.79 -5.69 -5.49
CA PRO A 145 5.63 -7.14 -5.32
C PRO A 145 4.37 -7.73 -5.99
N ASN A 146 3.40 -6.88 -6.35
CA ASN A 146 2.18 -7.20 -7.11
C ASN A 146 2.14 -6.42 -8.42
N ASP A 147 3.16 -6.62 -9.26
CA ASP A 147 3.29 -5.96 -10.55
C ASP A 147 2.33 -6.50 -11.63
N PHE A 148 1.03 -6.47 -11.33
CA PHE A 148 -0.05 -6.83 -12.23
C PHE A 148 -0.93 -5.61 -12.49
N VAL A 149 -1.59 -5.60 -13.65
CA VAL A 149 -2.59 -4.58 -14.01
C VAL A 149 -3.97 -5.25 -14.06
N ASP A 150 -4.77 -5.08 -13.01
CA ASP A 150 -6.03 -5.82 -12.85
C ASP A 150 -7.03 -5.16 -11.87
N GLY A 151 -8.30 -5.50 -12.03
CA GLY A 151 -9.42 -5.00 -11.24
C GLY A 151 -10.01 -3.67 -11.74
N PRO A 152 -11.17 -3.27 -11.21
CA PRO A 152 -11.86 -2.06 -11.65
C PRO A 152 -11.05 -0.79 -11.38
N LEU A 153 -11.14 0.18 -12.29
CA LEU A 153 -10.62 1.52 -12.09
C LEU A 153 -11.44 2.28 -11.04
N LEU A 154 -10.82 3.28 -10.44
CA LEU A 154 -11.48 4.19 -9.52
C LEU A 154 -12.26 5.27 -10.28
N GLU A 155 -13.54 5.40 -9.95
CA GLU A 155 -14.45 6.46 -10.37
C GLU A 155 -14.42 7.63 -9.39
N SER A 156 -14.75 8.83 -9.88
CA SER A 156 -14.52 10.08 -9.15
C SER A 156 -15.32 10.21 -7.85
N ASP A 157 -16.51 9.63 -7.79
CA ASP A 157 -17.40 9.61 -6.62
C ASP A 157 -16.92 8.64 -5.53
N CYS A 158 -16.05 7.69 -5.89
CA CYS A 158 -15.40 6.76 -4.97
C CYS A 158 -14.01 7.22 -4.50
N ARG A 159 -13.60 8.45 -4.83
CA ARG A 159 -12.30 9.01 -4.42
C ARG A 159 -12.24 9.19 -2.90
N SER A 160 -11.21 8.62 -2.28
CA SER A 160 -10.95 8.73 -0.83
C SER A 160 -9.48 8.47 -0.51
N PHE A 161 -9.12 8.42 0.78
CA PHE A 161 -7.74 8.10 1.19
C PHE A 161 -7.32 6.65 0.91
N VAL A 162 -8.27 5.75 0.62
CA VAL A 162 -7.97 4.38 0.15
C VAL A 162 -8.04 4.27 -1.38
N GLY A 163 -8.07 5.40 -2.08
CA GLY A 163 -8.12 5.43 -3.54
C GLY A 163 -8.22 6.86 -4.05
N MET A 164 -7.09 7.43 -4.48
CA MET A 164 -7.03 8.85 -4.87
C MET A 164 -7.00 9.09 -6.37
N HIS A 165 -6.71 8.07 -7.17
CA HIS A 165 -6.38 8.17 -8.59
C HIS A 165 -7.22 7.21 -9.41
N PRO A 166 -7.58 7.56 -10.67
CA PRO A 166 -8.30 6.70 -11.59
C PRO A 166 -7.38 5.59 -12.15
N ILE A 167 -6.93 4.71 -11.26
CA ILE A 167 -6.07 3.56 -11.54
C ILE A 167 -6.78 2.28 -11.07
N PRO A 168 -6.46 1.10 -11.64
CA PRO A 168 -7.04 -0.16 -11.21
C PRO A 168 -6.61 -0.58 -9.79
N VAL A 169 -7.27 -1.60 -9.24
CA VAL A 169 -6.95 -2.16 -7.90
C VAL A 169 -5.50 -2.61 -7.82
N LEU A 170 -5.04 -3.38 -8.82
CA LEU A 170 -3.64 -3.69 -9.05
C LEU A 170 -3.16 -2.80 -10.19
N HIS A 171 -2.28 -1.85 -9.88
CA HIS A 171 -1.85 -0.82 -10.83
C HIS A 171 -0.57 -1.18 -11.59
N GLY A 172 0.21 -2.14 -11.11
CA GLY A 172 1.39 -2.63 -11.83
C GLY A 172 2.49 -1.57 -12.01
N CYS A 173 2.62 -0.64 -11.09
CA CYS A 173 3.67 0.39 -11.16
C CYS A 173 4.46 0.42 -9.86
N THR A 174 5.72 0.82 -9.90
CA THR A 174 6.42 1.27 -8.68
C THR A 174 5.86 2.61 -8.21
N LEU A 175 6.20 3.03 -6.99
CA LEU A 175 5.83 4.37 -6.52
C LEU A 175 6.52 5.48 -7.33
N GLY A 176 7.74 5.25 -7.83
CA GLY A 176 8.42 6.17 -8.76
C GLY A 176 7.63 6.39 -10.05
N GLU A 177 7.12 5.32 -10.66
CA GLU A 177 6.30 5.39 -11.88
C GLU A 177 4.95 6.05 -11.63
N ILE A 178 4.29 5.74 -10.50
CA ILE A 178 3.06 6.43 -10.12
C ILE A 178 3.32 7.91 -9.84
N ALA A 179 4.43 8.29 -9.22
CA ALA A 179 4.78 9.70 -9.03
C ALA A 179 4.95 10.44 -10.37
N ARG A 180 5.58 9.80 -11.37
CA ARG A 180 5.65 10.36 -12.73
C ARG A 180 4.25 10.51 -13.34
N MET A 181 3.38 9.52 -13.16
CA MET A 181 2.00 9.55 -13.63
C MET A 181 1.17 10.64 -12.94
N ILE A 182 1.32 10.84 -11.62
CA ILE A 182 0.65 11.91 -10.86
C ILE A 182 0.99 13.29 -11.46
N ASN A 183 2.27 13.55 -11.75
CA ASN A 183 2.71 14.79 -12.38
C ASN A 183 2.21 14.91 -13.83
N GLY A 184 2.38 13.87 -14.65
CA GLY A 184 2.05 13.92 -16.08
C GLY A 184 0.55 14.04 -16.35
N GLU A 185 -0.28 13.36 -15.56
CA GLU A 185 -1.74 13.44 -15.61
C GLU A 185 -2.30 14.64 -14.83
N LYS A 186 -1.44 15.47 -14.23
CA LYS A 186 -1.80 16.68 -13.45
C LYS A 186 -2.78 16.41 -12.31
N TRP A 187 -2.65 15.27 -11.63
CA TRP A 187 -3.57 14.87 -10.55
C TRP A 187 -3.45 15.73 -9.27
N ILE A 188 -2.38 16.53 -9.15
CA ILE A 188 -2.15 17.48 -8.06
C ILE A 188 -2.23 18.96 -8.53
N GLY A 189 -2.72 19.22 -9.74
CA GLY A 189 -2.82 20.56 -10.33
C GLY A 189 -1.48 21.12 -10.82
N ASP A 190 -0.53 21.29 -9.90
CA ASP A 190 0.84 21.72 -10.18
C ASP A 190 1.78 20.53 -10.44
N SER A 191 3.05 20.80 -10.78
CA SER A 191 4.06 19.75 -10.95
C SER A 191 5.06 19.77 -9.80
N CYS A 192 5.18 18.63 -9.11
CA CYS A 192 6.21 18.44 -8.10
C CYS A 192 7.59 18.31 -8.78
N ALA A 193 8.60 19.02 -8.28
CA ALA A 193 9.99 18.87 -8.74
C ALA A 193 10.56 17.52 -8.27
N LEU A 194 10.31 16.47 -9.06
CA LEU A 194 10.56 15.08 -8.73
C LEU A 194 11.92 14.58 -9.23
N HIS A 195 12.70 13.97 -8.35
CA HIS A 195 13.91 13.23 -8.65
C HIS A 195 13.74 11.80 -8.14
N ILE A 196 13.88 10.80 -9.01
CA ILE A 196 13.75 9.38 -8.64
C ILE A 196 15.12 8.70 -8.71
N ILE A 197 15.46 7.96 -7.66
CA ILE A 197 16.55 6.98 -7.71
C ILE A 197 15.94 5.63 -8.07
N GLU A 198 16.00 5.29 -9.36
CA GLU A 198 15.47 4.04 -9.94
C GLU A 198 16.10 2.79 -9.33
N VAL A 199 15.34 1.70 -9.25
CA VAL A 199 15.82 0.38 -8.86
C VAL A 199 16.77 -0.17 -9.93
N LYS A 200 17.94 -0.70 -9.54
CA LYS A 200 18.82 -1.43 -10.47
C LYS A 200 18.44 -2.91 -10.51
N ASN A 201 18.58 -3.52 -11.70
CA ASN A 201 18.40 -4.96 -11.95
C ASN A 201 16.98 -5.49 -11.65
N TRP A 202 15.97 -4.63 -11.68
CA TRP A 202 14.56 -5.00 -11.66
C TRP A 202 13.89 -4.61 -12.97
N GLN A 203 12.91 -5.41 -13.38
CA GLN A 203 12.07 -5.19 -14.55
C GLN A 203 10.65 -5.67 -14.23
N HIS A 204 9.66 -5.19 -14.98
CA HIS A 204 8.29 -5.62 -14.78
C HIS A 204 8.13 -7.14 -14.93
N GLY A 205 7.24 -7.71 -14.13
CA GLY A 205 7.02 -9.14 -14.01
C GLY A 205 8.09 -9.91 -13.21
N GLN A 206 9.18 -9.27 -12.78
CA GLN A 206 10.16 -9.90 -11.90
C GLN A 206 9.63 -9.93 -10.45
N SER A 207 9.52 -11.14 -9.89
CA SER A 207 9.15 -11.35 -8.49
C SER A 207 10.11 -10.63 -7.54
N TYR A 208 9.57 -10.04 -6.48
CA TYR A 208 10.33 -9.42 -5.41
C TYR A 208 9.70 -9.77 -4.07
N SER A 209 10.49 -10.39 -3.18
CA SER A 209 10.12 -10.74 -1.81
C SER A 209 10.61 -9.65 -0.87
N LEU A 210 9.74 -9.18 0.01
CA LEU A 210 10.07 -8.05 0.88
C LEU A 210 10.96 -8.52 2.04
N PRO A 211 12.10 -7.85 2.30
CA PRO A 211 12.97 -8.21 3.43
C PRO A 211 12.35 -7.86 4.79
N VAL A 212 11.36 -6.96 4.82
CA VAL A 212 10.64 -6.52 6.01
C VAL A 212 9.16 -6.45 5.69
N LYS A 213 8.31 -6.99 6.57
CA LYS A 213 6.86 -6.89 6.41
C LYS A 213 6.39 -5.43 6.32
N PRO A 214 5.58 -5.06 5.31
CA PRO A 214 5.17 -3.68 5.09
C PRO A 214 4.11 -3.22 6.09
N SER A 215 3.35 -4.15 6.67
CA SER A 215 2.45 -3.91 7.80
C SER A 215 2.39 -5.13 8.73
N PRO A 216 1.89 -5.00 9.97
CA PRO A 216 1.72 -6.14 10.86
C PRO A 216 0.86 -7.27 10.28
N ASN A 217 -0.16 -6.93 9.49
CA ASN A 217 -1.13 -7.87 8.92
C ASN A 217 -0.75 -8.39 7.52
N LEU A 218 0.36 -7.93 6.94
CA LEU A 218 0.93 -8.49 5.70
C LEU A 218 2.27 -9.17 6.01
N PRO A 219 2.25 -10.32 6.71
CA PRO A 219 3.46 -10.89 7.29
C PRO A 219 4.43 -11.50 6.28
N ASN A 220 3.97 -11.82 5.07
CA ASN A 220 4.73 -12.58 4.08
C ASN A 220 4.21 -12.33 2.65
N ASP A 221 4.93 -12.86 1.65
CA ASP A 221 4.58 -12.76 0.23
C ASP A 221 3.19 -13.31 -0.10
N ARG A 222 2.76 -14.37 0.62
CA ARG A 222 1.43 -14.97 0.42
C ARG A 222 0.32 -13.98 0.77
N ALA A 223 0.42 -13.34 1.94
CA ALA A 223 -0.52 -12.30 2.36
C ALA A 223 -0.50 -11.11 1.40
N ILE A 224 0.68 -10.66 0.97
CA ILE A 224 0.84 -9.58 0.00
C ILE A 224 0.13 -9.91 -1.32
N ARG A 225 0.26 -11.13 -1.83
CA ARG A 225 -0.38 -11.57 -3.08
C ARG A 225 -1.89 -11.70 -2.98
N LEU A 226 -2.39 -12.15 -1.83
CA LEU A 226 -3.83 -12.30 -1.58
C LEU A 226 -4.52 -10.98 -1.24
N TYR A 227 -3.78 -10.02 -0.66
CA TYR A 227 -4.32 -8.76 -0.16
C TYR A 227 -5.25 -8.01 -1.13
N PRO A 228 -4.90 -7.82 -2.42
CA PRO A 228 -5.79 -7.15 -3.37
C PRO A 228 -7.18 -7.82 -3.49
N SER A 229 -7.23 -9.15 -3.40
CA SER A 229 -8.48 -9.91 -3.50
C SER A 229 -9.23 -9.96 -2.17
N LEU A 230 -8.50 -10.02 -1.06
CA LEU A 230 -9.08 -10.26 0.26
C LEU A 230 -9.43 -8.98 1.02
N CYS A 231 -8.77 -7.85 0.75
CA CYS A 231 -9.04 -6.60 1.47
C CYS A 231 -10.44 -6.05 1.19
N LEU A 232 -11.07 -6.43 0.07
CA LEU A 232 -12.46 -6.07 -0.21
C LEU A 232 -13.44 -6.61 0.86
N PHE A 233 -13.11 -7.72 1.53
CA PHE A 233 -13.94 -8.24 2.62
C PHE A 233 -13.98 -7.32 3.84
N GLU A 234 -13.10 -6.32 3.97
CA GLU A 234 -13.23 -5.30 5.03
C GLU A 234 -14.50 -4.43 4.89
N GLY A 235 -15.13 -4.45 3.71
CA GLY A 235 -16.47 -3.91 3.45
C GLY A 235 -17.62 -4.90 3.73
N SER A 236 -17.32 -6.10 4.21
CA SER A 236 -18.26 -7.22 4.37
C SER A 236 -18.34 -7.74 5.82
N ILE A 237 -19.13 -8.78 6.02
CA ILE A 237 -19.21 -9.53 7.29
C ILE A 237 -18.06 -10.54 7.48
N VAL A 238 -17.25 -10.85 6.47
CA VAL A 238 -16.27 -11.95 6.57
C VAL A 238 -14.97 -11.46 7.19
N SER A 239 -14.46 -12.20 8.18
CA SER A 239 -13.14 -11.94 8.76
C SER A 239 -12.04 -12.36 7.80
N VAL A 240 -11.05 -11.49 7.61
CA VAL A 240 -9.84 -11.73 6.81
C VAL A 240 -8.66 -12.27 7.65
N GLY A 241 -8.94 -12.77 8.86
CA GLY A 241 -7.91 -13.32 9.74
C GLY A 241 -7.10 -12.29 10.53
N ARG A 242 -7.51 -11.00 10.57
CA ARG A 242 -6.96 -10.03 11.54
C ARG A 242 -7.14 -10.58 12.96
N GLY A 243 -6.16 -10.37 13.83
CA GLY A 243 -6.09 -11.02 15.14
C GLY A 243 -5.49 -12.43 15.13
N THR A 244 -4.89 -12.83 14.01
CA THR A 244 -4.05 -14.04 13.89
C THR A 244 -2.68 -13.64 13.34
N THR A 245 -1.71 -14.55 13.36
CA THR A 245 -0.39 -14.33 12.74
C THR A 245 -0.41 -14.47 11.22
N ASP A 246 -1.53 -14.94 10.65
CA ASP A 246 -1.69 -15.30 9.24
C ASP A 246 -2.80 -14.45 8.56
N ALA A 247 -2.98 -13.19 8.98
CA ALA A 247 -3.94 -12.27 8.38
C ALA A 247 -3.78 -12.20 6.84
N PHE A 248 -4.90 -12.01 6.14
CA PHE A 248 -5.01 -12.06 4.68
C PHE A 248 -4.53 -13.38 4.05
N GLN A 249 -4.57 -14.48 4.80
CA GLN A 249 -4.33 -15.84 4.29
C GLN A 249 -5.45 -16.81 4.71
N MET A 250 -6.58 -16.27 5.17
CA MET A 250 -7.77 -17.01 5.56
C MET A 250 -9.00 -16.11 5.48
N LEU A 251 -10.17 -16.74 5.37
CA LEU A 251 -11.47 -16.08 5.39
C LEU A 251 -12.44 -16.90 6.24
N GLY A 252 -13.28 -16.24 7.04
CA GLY A 252 -14.31 -16.97 7.79
C GLY A 252 -15.35 -16.13 8.51
N LEU A 253 -16.40 -16.82 8.93
CA LEU A 253 -17.55 -16.32 9.70
C LEU A 253 -17.79 -17.22 10.92
N PRO A 254 -18.41 -16.75 12.01
CA PRO A 254 -18.72 -17.57 13.19
C PRO A 254 -19.87 -18.57 12.96
N ASP A 255 -19.79 -19.33 11.87
CA ASP A 255 -20.78 -20.30 11.43
C ASP A 255 -20.07 -21.42 10.65
N SER A 256 -20.15 -22.64 11.19
CA SER A 256 -19.53 -23.84 10.63
C SER A 256 -20.05 -24.23 9.23
N SER A 257 -21.16 -23.65 8.77
CA SER A 257 -21.68 -23.90 7.42
C SER A 257 -20.76 -23.38 6.31
N TYR A 258 -19.84 -22.46 6.62
CA TYR A 258 -18.94 -21.83 5.64
C TYR A 258 -17.67 -22.63 5.32
N GLY A 259 -17.35 -23.68 6.11
CA GLY A 259 -16.20 -24.55 5.84
C GLY A 259 -15.77 -25.40 7.03
N GLN A 260 -14.91 -26.38 6.77
CA GLN A 260 -14.34 -27.24 7.81
C GLN A 260 -13.13 -26.62 8.52
N PHE A 261 -12.37 -25.77 7.81
CA PHE A 261 -11.27 -25.03 8.41
C PHE A 261 -11.82 -23.96 9.36
N SER A 262 -11.17 -23.78 10.50
CA SER A 262 -11.51 -22.72 11.45
C SER A 262 -10.28 -22.04 12.05
N PHE A 263 -10.48 -20.80 12.48
CA PHE A 263 -9.51 -19.98 13.18
C PHE A 263 -10.21 -19.09 14.21
N THR A 264 -9.49 -18.59 15.20
CA THR A 264 -10.04 -17.70 16.24
C THR A 264 -9.22 -16.41 16.30
N PRO A 265 -9.77 -15.28 15.82
CA PRO A 265 -9.16 -13.97 16.01
C PRO A 265 -8.95 -13.62 17.48
N ARG A 266 -7.79 -13.07 17.82
CA ARG A 266 -7.45 -12.61 19.18
C ARG A 266 -6.83 -11.22 19.14
N SER A 267 -6.95 -10.48 20.23
CA SER A 267 -6.18 -9.24 20.43
C SER A 267 -4.70 -9.60 20.64
N LEU A 268 -3.82 -9.20 19.73
CA LEU A 268 -2.39 -9.50 19.78
C LEU A 268 -1.58 -8.20 19.86
N PRO A 269 -0.54 -8.10 20.71
CA PRO A 269 0.35 -6.94 20.73
C PRO A 269 0.98 -6.68 19.35
N GLY A 270 0.98 -5.43 18.89
CA GLY A 270 1.45 -5.06 17.55
C GLY A 270 0.45 -5.28 16.40
N PHE A 271 -0.74 -5.83 16.68
CA PHE A 271 -1.81 -6.06 15.70
C PHE A 271 -3.06 -5.23 16.00
N ASP A 272 -4.15 -5.50 15.27
CA ASP A 272 -5.47 -4.94 15.57
C ASP A 272 -5.90 -5.37 16.98
N THR A 273 -6.23 -4.39 17.82
CA THR A 273 -6.65 -4.62 19.21
C THR A 273 -8.11 -5.05 19.34
N ARG A 274 -8.91 -4.87 18.28
CA ARG A 274 -10.34 -5.22 18.22
C ARG A 274 -10.66 -5.94 16.89
N PRO A 275 -10.05 -7.09 16.62
CA PRO A 275 -10.29 -7.81 15.38
C PRO A 275 -11.75 -8.27 15.29
N MET A 276 -12.26 -8.37 14.06
CA MET A 276 -13.59 -8.90 13.79
C MET A 276 -13.75 -10.32 14.36
N TYR A 277 -14.86 -10.57 15.07
CA TYR A 277 -15.15 -11.83 15.76
C TYR A 277 -14.10 -12.26 16.79
N GLN A 278 -13.52 -11.28 17.50
CA GLN A 278 -12.58 -11.55 18.58
C GLN A 278 -13.09 -12.65 19.53
N ASP A 279 -12.22 -13.62 19.80
CA ASP A 279 -12.43 -14.77 20.69
C ASP A 279 -13.54 -15.74 20.26
N GLN A 280 -14.05 -15.62 19.02
CA GLN A 280 -15.04 -16.53 18.44
C GLN A 280 -14.41 -17.40 17.33
N PRO A 281 -14.74 -18.71 17.25
CA PRO A 281 -14.29 -19.54 16.15
C PRO A 281 -14.98 -19.12 14.84
N CYS A 282 -14.19 -18.74 13.85
CA CYS A 282 -14.61 -18.47 12.49
C CYS A 282 -14.29 -19.66 11.59
N TYR A 283 -15.21 -20.02 10.69
CA TYR A 283 -15.10 -21.13 9.77
C TYR A 283 -15.12 -20.64 8.32
N GLY A 284 -14.35 -21.28 7.45
CA GLY A 284 -14.26 -20.87 6.05
C GLY A 284 -13.09 -21.48 5.30
N LEU A 285 -12.29 -20.62 4.66
CA LEU A 285 -11.21 -21.02 3.74
C LEU A 285 -9.84 -20.79 4.38
N ASP A 286 -8.99 -21.83 4.34
CA ASP A 286 -7.55 -21.70 4.57
C ASP A 286 -6.84 -21.45 3.25
N LEU A 287 -6.23 -20.27 3.12
CA LEU A 287 -5.54 -19.86 1.91
C LEU A 287 -4.02 -19.90 2.10
N ARG A 288 -3.48 -20.42 3.20
CA ARG A 288 -2.02 -20.46 3.42
C ARG A 288 -1.29 -21.34 2.40
N GLN A 289 -1.96 -22.37 1.89
CA GLN A 289 -1.41 -23.32 0.90
C GLN A 289 -2.16 -23.31 -0.44
N ASP A 290 -3.16 -22.43 -0.64
CA ASP A 290 -3.87 -22.34 -1.91
C ASP A 290 -2.94 -21.82 -3.03
N SER A 291 -3.26 -22.17 -4.26
CA SER A 291 -2.59 -21.62 -5.45
C SER A 291 -2.63 -20.08 -5.41
N VAL A 292 -1.50 -19.45 -5.67
CA VAL A 292 -1.44 -17.97 -5.76
C VAL A 292 -2.05 -17.56 -7.09
N THR A 293 -3.19 -16.88 -7.03
CA THR A 293 -3.78 -16.23 -8.21
C THR A 293 -2.75 -15.25 -8.80
N GLN A 294 -2.60 -15.25 -10.12
CA GLN A 294 -1.95 -14.16 -10.81
C GLN A 294 -2.95 -13.01 -10.94
N GLY A 295 -2.68 -11.89 -10.27
CA GLY A 295 -3.56 -10.73 -10.29
C GLY A 295 -4.69 -10.77 -9.25
N PHE A 296 -5.84 -10.25 -9.62
CA PHE A 296 -6.99 -10.00 -8.74
C PHE A 296 -8.08 -11.06 -8.96
N SER A 297 -8.69 -11.59 -7.90
CA SER A 297 -9.77 -12.58 -8.03
C SER A 297 -10.97 -12.29 -7.15
N LEU A 298 -12.15 -12.49 -7.75
CA LEU A 298 -13.45 -12.40 -7.10
C LEU A 298 -13.96 -13.75 -6.59
N LYS A 299 -13.30 -14.88 -6.92
CA LYS A 299 -13.74 -16.24 -6.57
C LYS A 299 -14.10 -16.38 -5.10
N TYR A 300 -13.35 -15.71 -4.22
CA TYR A 300 -13.60 -15.74 -2.78
C TYR A 300 -14.86 -14.96 -2.39
N LEU A 301 -15.03 -13.73 -2.92
CA LEU A 301 -16.22 -12.93 -2.66
C LEU A 301 -17.48 -13.67 -3.11
N ILE A 302 -17.43 -14.25 -4.31
CA ILE A 302 -18.52 -15.06 -4.88
C ILE A 302 -18.80 -16.27 -3.98
N TYR A 303 -17.77 -17.02 -3.57
CA TYR A 303 -17.91 -18.19 -2.69
C TYR A 303 -18.71 -17.87 -1.41
N PHE A 304 -18.37 -16.78 -0.72
CA PHE A 304 -19.04 -16.40 0.52
C PHE A 304 -20.41 -15.75 0.27
N LEU A 305 -20.55 -14.93 -0.78
CA LEU A 305 -21.81 -14.27 -1.11
C LEU A 305 -22.90 -15.29 -1.50
N GLU A 306 -22.56 -16.32 -2.28
CA GLU A 306 -23.49 -17.40 -2.66
C GLU A 306 -23.97 -18.22 -1.47
N ARG A 307 -23.14 -18.32 -0.42
CA ARG A 307 -23.48 -19.03 0.83
C ARG A 307 -24.19 -18.15 1.85
N THR A 308 -24.32 -16.84 1.58
CA THR A 308 -24.99 -15.90 2.48
C THR A 308 -26.51 -15.91 2.23
N PRO A 309 -27.35 -16.31 3.20
CA PRO A 309 -28.81 -16.42 2.99
C PRO A 309 -29.48 -15.11 2.57
N HIS A 310 -29.03 -14.00 3.15
CA HIS A 310 -29.52 -12.66 2.82
C HIS A 310 -28.39 -11.87 2.16
N LYS A 311 -28.25 -11.97 0.82
CA LYS A 311 -27.15 -11.33 0.06
C LYS A 311 -26.96 -9.84 0.38
N ALA A 312 -28.04 -9.11 0.66
CA ALA A 312 -27.97 -7.70 1.04
C ALA A 312 -27.20 -7.43 2.35
N SER A 313 -27.20 -8.38 3.30
CA SER A 313 -26.47 -8.24 4.56
C SER A 313 -24.99 -8.60 4.47
N PHE A 314 -24.55 -9.19 3.34
CA PHE A 314 -23.15 -9.56 3.14
C PHE A 314 -22.22 -8.34 3.21
N PHE A 315 -22.62 -7.24 2.57
CA PHE A 315 -21.88 -5.97 2.57
C PHE A 315 -22.26 -5.11 3.78
N SER A 316 -21.81 -5.53 4.97
CA SER A 316 -22.05 -4.81 6.25
C SER A 316 -21.62 -3.33 6.21
N ARG A 317 -20.65 -3.00 5.34
CA ARG A 317 -20.13 -1.65 5.12
C ARG A 317 -20.09 -1.35 3.63
N ALA A 318 -21.22 -1.45 2.95
CA ALA A 318 -21.36 -1.27 1.50
C ALA A 318 -20.64 -0.04 0.94
N ALA A 319 -20.79 1.13 1.57
CA ALA A 319 -20.08 2.34 1.13
C ALA A 319 -18.55 2.18 1.18
N PHE A 320 -18.01 1.52 2.22
CA PHE A 320 -16.57 1.27 2.30
C PHE A 320 -16.10 0.21 1.29
N PHE A 321 -16.93 -0.81 1.03
CA PHE A 321 -16.67 -1.75 -0.07
C PHE A 321 -16.52 -1.01 -1.40
N ASP A 322 -17.44 -0.11 -1.72
CA ASP A 322 -17.42 0.66 -2.97
C ASP A 322 -16.17 1.57 -3.06
N LEU A 323 -15.72 2.16 -1.95
CA LEU A 323 -14.46 2.93 -1.91
C LEU A 323 -13.22 2.06 -2.18
N LEU A 324 -13.17 0.82 -1.65
CA LEU A 324 -12.07 -0.11 -1.93
C LEU A 324 -12.13 -0.63 -3.37
N ALA A 325 -13.33 -0.99 -3.85
CA ALA A 325 -13.59 -1.41 -5.22
C ALA A 325 -13.31 -0.29 -6.22
N GLY A 326 -13.48 0.96 -5.82
CA GLY A 326 -13.32 2.15 -6.65
C GLY A 326 -14.54 2.46 -7.51
N ASN A 327 -15.61 1.69 -7.43
CA ASN A 327 -16.90 1.97 -8.05
C ASN A 327 -18.03 1.24 -7.32
N HIS A 328 -19.25 1.65 -7.62
CA HIS A 328 -20.46 0.98 -7.14
C HIS A 328 -20.77 -0.30 -7.94
N ARG A 329 -20.40 -0.30 -9.23
CA ARG A 329 -20.72 -1.34 -10.21
C ARG A 329 -20.31 -2.75 -9.77
N LEU A 330 -19.11 -2.92 -9.20
CA LEU A 330 -18.64 -4.25 -8.76
C LEU A 330 -19.60 -4.87 -7.74
N ARG A 331 -20.04 -4.11 -6.73
CA ARG A 331 -20.95 -4.62 -5.70
C ARG A 331 -22.31 -4.98 -6.29
N GLU A 332 -22.82 -4.14 -7.19
CA GLU A 332 -24.10 -4.36 -7.87
C GLU A 332 -24.08 -5.64 -8.71
N GLN A 333 -23.02 -5.86 -9.49
CA GLN A 333 -22.86 -7.06 -10.32
C GLN A 333 -22.75 -8.33 -9.46
N LEU A 334 -22.03 -8.27 -8.32
CA LEU A 334 -21.96 -9.38 -7.36
C LEU A 334 -23.34 -9.71 -6.80
N LEU A 335 -24.14 -8.71 -6.42
CA LEU A 335 -25.50 -8.90 -5.91
C LEU A 335 -26.46 -9.46 -6.97
N GLN A 336 -26.28 -9.08 -8.23
CA GLN A 336 -27.01 -9.62 -9.38
C GLN A 336 -26.61 -11.08 -9.71
N GLY A 337 -25.53 -11.59 -9.12
CA GLY A 337 -25.07 -12.97 -9.31
C GLY A 337 -24.35 -13.19 -10.63
N LEU A 338 -23.72 -12.15 -11.20
CA LEU A 338 -22.85 -12.31 -12.35
C LEU A 338 -21.64 -13.18 -11.98
N SER A 339 -21.18 -13.97 -12.95
CA SER A 339 -19.94 -14.72 -12.84
C SER A 339 -18.71 -13.80 -12.79
N GLU A 340 -17.59 -14.32 -12.27
CA GLU A 340 -16.31 -13.58 -12.26
C GLU A 340 -15.89 -13.15 -13.68
N GLU A 341 -16.13 -13.99 -14.69
CA GLU A 341 -15.81 -13.69 -16.09
C GLU A 341 -16.66 -12.55 -16.66
N GLU A 342 -17.95 -12.48 -16.31
CA GLU A 342 -18.84 -11.37 -16.73
C GLU A 342 -18.43 -10.06 -16.06
N ILE A 343 -18.15 -10.11 -14.76
CA ILE A 343 -17.73 -8.94 -13.98
C ILE A 343 -16.41 -8.41 -14.55
N ARG A 344 -15.42 -9.28 -14.76
CA ARG A 344 -14.10 -8.89 -15.28
C ARG A 344 -14.17 -8.27 -16.67
N ARG A 345 -15.06 -8.79 -17.54
CA ARG A 345 -15.31 -8.21 -18.87
C ARG A 345 -15.76 -6.74 -18.80
N SER A 346 -16.42 -6.33 -17.70
CA SER A 346 -16.96 -4.97 -17.58
C SER A 346 -15.90 -3.86 -17.38
N TRP A 347 -14.67 -4.21 -16.99
CA TRP A 347 -13.57 -3.24 -16.81
C TRP A 347 -12.38 -3.49 -17.74
N GLU A 348 -12.46 -4.45 -18.67
CA GLU A 348 -11.31 -4.77 -19.53
C GLU A 348 -10.96 -3.62 -20.48
N ALA A 349 -11.95 -2.89 -21.00
CA ALA A 349 -11.72 -1.69 -21.81
C ALA A 349 -10.97 -0.62 -21.01
N ASP A 350 -11.42 -0.34 -19.78
CA ASP A 350 -10.77 0.60 -18.87
C ASP A 350 -9.30 0.19 -18.56
N LEU A 351 -9.05 -1.11 -18.42
CA LEU A 351 -7.69 -1.64 -18.24
C LEU A 351 -6.82 -1.48 -19.49
N GLN A 352 -7.37 -1.60 -20.69
CA GLN A 352 -6.63 -1.37 -21.94
C GLN A 352 -6.21 0.10 -22.04
N ASP A 353 -7.12 1.02 -21.78
CA ASP A 353 -6.84 2.46 -21.76
C ASP A 353 -5.80 2.81 -20.68
N TYR A 354 -5.93 2.21 -19.49
CA TYR A 354 -4.95 2.38 -18.43
C TYR A 354 -3.57 1.84 -18.82
N ARG A 355 -3.47 0.67 -19.46
CA ARG A 355 -2.17 0.13 -19.91
C ARG A 355 -1.49 1.04 -20.93
N ALA A 356 -2.26 1.60 -21.87
CA ALA A 356 -1.75 2.56 -22.83
C ALA A 356 -1.21 3.81 -22.11
N LYS A 357 -1.97 4.39 -21.17
CA LYS A 357 -1.53 5.50 -20.34
C LYS A 357 -0.29 5.18 -19.51
N ARG A 358 -0.30 4.04 -18.82
CA ARG A 358 0.79 3.53 -17.98
C ARG A 358 2.11 3.47 -18.72
N SER A 359 2.11 3.05 -19.98
CA SER A 359 3.32 2.92 -20.79
C SER A 359 4.15 4.21 -20.92
N LEU A 360 3.52 5.39 -20.78
CA LEU A 360 4.18 6.70 -20.86
C LEU A 360 5.05 7.01 -19.63
N TYR A 361 4.81 6.30 -18.53
CA TYR A 361 5.37 6.63 -17.21
C TYR A 361 6.32 5.57 -16.66
N LEU A 362 6.45 4.43 -17.34
CA LEU A 362 7.31 3.34 -16.90
C LEU A 362 8.79 3.79 -16.85
N LEU A 363 9.48 3.31 -15.84
CA LEU A 363 10.93 3.45 -15.63
C LEU A 363 11.65 2.16 -15.99
N TYR A 364 10.94 1.03 -15.89
CA TYR A 364 11.49 -0.30 -16.07
C TYR A 364 10.93 -0.97 -17.31
N LYS A 365 11.67 -1.95 -17.84
CA LYS A 365 11.27 -2.73 -19.02
C LYS A 365 10.11 -3.67 -18.73
#